data_AF-A0A3L6R782-F1
#
_entry.id   AF-A0A3L6R782-F1
#
_cell.length_a   1.000
_cell.length_b   1.000
_cell.length_c   1.000
_cell.angle_alpha   90.00
_cell.angle_beta   90.00
_cell.angle_gamma   90.00
#
_symmetry.space_group_name_H-M   'P 1'
#
loop_
_entity.id
_entity.type
_entity.pdbx_description
1 polymer ?
#
loop_
_entity_poly.entity_id
_entity_poly.type
_entity_poly.pdbx_seq_one_letter_code
_entity_poly.pdbx_strand_id
1 'polypeptide(L)'
;MPTVAAVTGHASAAGLLLALCHDYRLMREDRGVLYMSEVDIGLPLPPYVAAVLHAKVTAAYALRDVVLRGTKVRAAEGKEMGVVDEVYPSAAETAAEAFKLAEQLAARKWDSGVYASVRMSM
;
A
#
# COMPACT_ATOMS: atom_id res chain seq x y z
N MET A 1 3.63 14.11 9.46
CA MET A 1 4.28 12.95 10.10
C MET A 1 4.26 11.80 9.09
N PRO A 2 5.37 11.07 8.91
CA PRO A 2 5.44 9.89 8.05
C PRO A 2 4.55 8.76 8.57
N THR A 3 4.00 7.97 7.66
CA THR A 3 3.14 6.81 8.00
C THR A 3 3.62 5.54 7.31
N VAL A 4 3.64 4.42 8.04
CA VAL A 4 4.08 3.11 7.54
C VAL A 4 2.97 2.09 7.77
N ALA A 5 2.54 1.38 6.72
CA ALA A 5 1.60 0.28 6.81
C ALA A 5 2.35 -1.06 6.89
N ALA A 6 2.11 -1.83 7.94
CA ALA A 6 2.52 -3.22 8.05
C ALA A 6 1.37 -4.15 7.65
N VAL A 7 1.40 -4.69 6.44
CA VAL A 7 0.38 -5.58 5.89
C VAL A 7 0.71 -7.03 6.27
N THR A 8 0.22 -7.45 7.43
CA THR A 8 0.48 -8.76 8.05
C THR A 8 -0.50 -9.87 7.62
N GLY A 9 -1.33 -9.60 6.60
CA GLY A 9 -2.36 -10.50 6.12
C GLY A 9 -2.94 -10.07 4.77
N HIS A 10 -4.23 -10.34 4.58
CA HIS A 10 -4.95 -9.92 3.39
C HIS A 10 -5.34 -8.44 3.51
N ALA A 11 -5.23 -7.69 2.41
CA ALA A 11 -5.77 -6.34 2.32
C ALA A 11 -6.67 -6.27 1.08
N SER A 12 -7.98 -6.31 1.31
CA SER A 12 -9.00 -6.38 0.26
C SER A 12 -9.82 -5.09 0.21
N ALA A 13 -10.10 -4.59 -1.00
CA ALA A 13 -10.91 -3.40 -1.24
C ALA A 13 -10.47 -2.22 -0.35
N ALA A 14 -11.32 -1.79 0.59
CA ALA A 14 -10.99 -0.73 1.55
C ALA A 14 -9.73 -1.00 2.37
N GLY A 15 -9.38 -2.27 2.63
CA GLY A 15 -8.13 -2.64 3.29
C GLY A 15 -6.90 -2.33 2.45
N LEU A 16 -6.96 -2.60 1.14
CA LEU A 16 -5.89 -2.20 0.20
C LEU A 16 -5.83 -0.67 0.09
N LEU A 17 -6.97 -0.01 -0.04
CA LEU A 17 -7.05 1.45 -0.06
C LEU A 17 -6.42 2.07 1.19
N LEU A 18 -6.69 1.53 2.38
CA LEU A 18 -6.11 1.99 3.63
C LEU A 18 -4.58 1.84 3.64
N ALA A 19 -4.06 0.73 3.13
CA ALA A 19 -2.62 0.55 2.98
C ALA A 19 -2.03 1.60 2.02
N LEU A 20 -2.67 1.87 0.88
CA LEU A 20 -2.25 2.89 -0.10
C LEU A 20 -2.28 4.32 0.45
N CYS A 21 -3.14 4.60 1.42
CA CYS A 21 -3.14 5.91 2.10
C CYS A 21 -1.86 6.16 2.92
N HIS A 22 -1.08 5.14 3.26
CA HIS A 22 0.19 5.29 3.97
C HIS A 22 1.33 5.65 3.01
N ASP A 23 2.38 6.27 3.54
CA ASP A 23 3.53 6.68 2.73
C ASP A 23 4.37 5.47 2.31
N TYR A 24 4.56 4.53 3.24
CA TYR A 24 5.33 3.30 3.05
C TYR A 24 4.46 2.07 3.35
N ARG A 25 4.64 0.99 2.58
CA ARG A 25 3.83 -0.22 2.62
C ARG A 25 4.74 -1.44 2.63
N LEU A 26 4.76 -2.13 3.76
CA LEU A 26 5.55 -3.34 3.98
C LEU A 26 4.58 -4.53 4.09
N MET A 27 4.87 -5.64 3.42
CA MET A 27 3.95 -6.77 3.37
C MET A 27 4.65 -8.11 3.64
N ARG A 28 3.92 -9.03 4.30
CA ARG A 28 4.39 -10.42 4.45
C ARG A 28 4.35 -11.18 3.12
N GLU A 29 5.34 -12.03 2.89
CA GLU A 29 5.49 -12.80 1.66
C GLU A 29 4.56 -14.02 1.57
N ASP A 30 4.46 -14.76 2.67
CA ASP A 30 4.00 -16.15 2.69
C ASP A 30 2.48 -16.33 2.52
N ARG A 31 1.65 -15.42 3.05
CA ARG A 31 0.18 -15.61 3.12
C ARG A 31 -0.69 -14.37 2.84
N GLY A 32 -0.10 -13.22 2.52
CA GLY A 32 -0.88 -12.02 2.21
C GLY A 32 -1.37 -11.99 0.76
N VAL A 33 -2.56 -11.42 0.55
CA VAL A 33 -3.12 -11.15 -0.79
C VAL A 33 -3.71 -9.75 -0.81
N LEU A 34 -3.41 -9.00 -1.88
CA LEU A 34 -3.94 -7.66 -2.15
C LEU A 34 -4.88 -7.72 -3.35
N TYR A 35 -6.07 -7.13 -3.25
CA TYR A 35 -6.99 -7.05 -4.38
C TYR A 35 -8.09 -6.01 -4.17
N MET A 36 -8.65 -5.54 -5.29
CA MET A 36 -9.91 -4.81 -5.34
C MET A 36 -11.01 -5.77 -5.77
N SER A 37 -12.18 -5.72 -5.13
CA SER A 37 -13.29 -6.67 -5.35
C SER A 37 -14.45 -6.05 -6.12
N GLU A 38 -14.38 -4.75 -6.38
CA GLU A 38 -15.46 -3.91 -6.91
C GLU A 38 -16.04 -4.46 -8.21
N VAL A 39 -15.19 -4.92 -9.13
CA VAL A 39 -15.64 -5.53 -10.40
C VAL A 39 -16.36 -6.87 -10.18
N ASP A 40 -15.90 -7.69 -9.24
CA ASP A 40 -16.49 -9.00 -8.94
C ASP A 40 -17.85 -8.89 -8.26
N ILE A 41 -18.05 -7.83 -7.46
CA ILE A 41 -19.29 -7.61 -6.69
C ILE A 41 -20.25 -6.63 -7.38
N GLY A 42 -19.91 -6.10 -8.56
CA GLY A 42 -20.73 -5.14 -9.29
C GLY A 42 -20.86 -3.77 -8.61
N LEU A 43 -19.85 -3.37 -7.84
CA LEU A 43 -19.83 -2.07 -7.15
C LEU A 43 -19.04 -1.05 -7.96
N PRO A 44 -19.63 0.11 -8.33
CA PRO A 44 -18.89 1.18 -8.98
C PRO A 44 -17.75 1.71 -8.09
N LEU A 45 -16.55 1.86 -8.67
CA LEU A 45 -15.40 2.41 -7.96
C LEU A 45 -15.54 3.93 -7.78
N PRO A 46 -15.57 4.46 -6.55
CA PRO A 46 -15.68 5.90 -6.33
C PRO A 46 -14.44 6.67 -6.86
N PRO A 47 -14.60 7.91 -7.37
CA PRO A 47 -13.48 8.68 -7.92
C PRO A 47 -12.31 8.91 -6.96
N TYR A 48 -12.57 9.07 -5.65
CA TYR A 48 -11.51 9.25 -4.66
C TYR A 48 -10.66 7.97 -4.47
N VAL A 49 -11.26 6.78 -4.64
CA VAL A 49 -10.52 5.51 -4.58
C VAL A 49 -9.60 5.38 -5.79
N ALA A 50 -10.12 5.71 -6.99
CA ALA A 50 -9.34 5.75 -8.21
C ALA A 50 -8.16 6.73 -8.10
N ALA A 51 -8.37 7.92 -7.53
CA ALA A 51 -7.31 8.90 -7.32
C ALA A 51 -6.17 8.36 -6.45
N VAL A 52 -6.48 7.69 -5.34
CA VAL A 52 -5.46 7.07 -4.48
C VAL A 52 -4.71 5.95 -5.21
N LEU A 53 -5.43 5.10 -5.94
CA LEU A 53 -4.81 4.05 -6.76
C LEU A 53 -3.84 4.65 -7.79
N HIS A 54 -4.28 5.65 -8.55
CA HIS A 54 -3.45 6.35 -9.54
C HIS A 54 -2.19 6.99 -8.94
N ALA A 55 -2.30 7.56 -7.75
CA ALA A 55 -1.17 8.21 -7.08
C ALA A 55 -0.15 7.22 -6.48
N LYS A 56 -0.59 5.99 -6.15
CA LYS A 56 0.20 5.07 -5.32
C LYS A 56 0.66 3.80 -6.03
N VAL A 57 -0.05 3.37 -7.08
CA VAL A 57 0.34 2.20 -7.89
C VAL A 57 1.18 2.69 -9.06
N THR A 58 2.48 2.39 -9.06
CA THR A 58 3.44 3.03 -9.95
C THR A 58 3.64 2.30 -11.28
N ALA A 59 3.42 0.98 -11.35
CA ALA A 59 3.51 0.26 -12.61
C ALA A 59 2.31 0.55 -13.51
N ALA A 60 2.56 1.02 -14.73
CA ALA A 60 1.54 1.46 -15.67
C ALA A 60 0.46 0.39 -15.96
N TYR A 61 0.83 -0.89 -15.96
CA TYR A 61 -0.10 -1.99 -16.20
C TYR A 61 -0.89 -2.42 -14.94
N ALA A 62 -0.34 -2.15 -13.75
CA ALA A 62 -0.86 -2.71 -12.50
C ALA A 62 -2.25 -2.17 -12.15
N LEU A 63 -2.51 -0.88 -12.43
CA LEU A 63 -3.83 -0.28 -12.22
C LEU A 63 -4.94 -1.04 -12.96
N ARG A 64 -4.71 -1.34 -14.24
CA ARG A 64 -5.67 -2.10 -15.07
C ARG A 64 -5.93 -3.47 -14.46
N ASP A 65 -4.88 -4.16 -14.05
CA ASP A 65 -5.01 -5.54 -13.58
C ASP A 65 -5.61 -5.61 -12.18
N VAL A 66 -5.23 -4.72 -11.26
CA VAL A 66 -5.81 -4.62 -9.91
C VAL A 66 -7.29 -4.20 -9.97
N VAL A 67 -7.65 -3.22 -10.81
CA VAL A 67 -9.00 -2.62 -10.79
C VAL A 67 -9.96 -3.29 -11.78
N LEU A 68 -9.53 -3.52 -13.02
CA LEU A 68 -10.42 -4.01 -14.08
C LEU A 68 -10.43 -5.53 -14.19
N ARG A 69 -9.35 -6.22 -13.78
CA ARG A 69 -9.33 -7.70 -13.73
C ARG A 69 -9.61 -8.26 -12.33
N GLY A 70 -9.63 -7.44 -11.29
CA GLY A 70 -9.76 -7.90 -9.91
C GLY A 70 -8.63 -8.84 -9.49
N THR A 71 -7.43 -8.67 -10.06
CA THR A 71 -6.31 -9.61 -9.85
C THR A 71 -5.95 -9.71 -8.36
N LYS A 72 -5.80 -10.94 -7.88
CA LYS A 72 -5.27 -11.24 -6.53
C LYS A 72 -3.75 -11.23 -6.55
N VAL A 73 -3.19 -10.14 -6.05
CA VAL A 73 -1.76 -9.86 -6.06
C VAL A 73 -1.09 -10.41 -4.80
N ARG A 74 -0.02 -11.18 -4.97
CA ARG A 74 0.84 -11.65 -3.86
C ARG A 74 1.98 -10.66 -3.62
N ALA A 75 2.66 -10.76 -2.48
CA ALA A 75 3.65 -9.76 -2.05
C ALA A 75 4.77 -9.47 -3.08
N ALA A 76 5.37 -10.51 -3.68
CA ALA A 76 6.44 -10.34 -4.67
C ALA A 76 5.95 -9.55 -5.91
N GLU A 77 4.83 -9.97 -6.50
CA GLU A 77 4.18 -9.28 -7.61
C GLU A 77 3.73 -7.86 -7.19
N GLY A 78 3.23 -7.70 -5.97
CA GLY A 78 2.84 -6.41 -5.41
C GLY A 78 4.01 -5.44 -5.31
N LYS A 79 5.22 -5.93 -5.05
CA LYS A 79 6.44 -5.12 -5.06
C LYS A 79 6.81 -4.70 -6.48
N GLU A 80 6.75 -5.62 -7.44
CA GLU A 80 7.01 -5.32 -8.86
C GLU A 80 6.00 -4.33 -9.45
N MET A 81 4.72 -4.45 -9.06
CA MET A 81 3.64 -3.56 -9.46
C MET A 81 3.68 -2.18 -8.75
N GLY A 82 4.50 -2.02 -7.71
CA GLY A 82 4.55 -0.83 -6.87
C GLY A 82 3.36 -0.66 -5.93
N VAL A 83 2.60 -1.72 -5.67
CA VAL A 83 1.50 -1.72 -4.69
C VAL A 83 2.04 -1.74 -3.26
N VAL A 84 3.15 -2.44 -3.03
CA VAL A 84 3.92 -2.42 -1.77
C VAL A 84 5.37 -2.06 -2.07
N ASP A 85 6.06 -1.50 -1.08
CA ASP A 85 7.44 -1.02 -1.24
C ASP A 85 8.45 -2.11 -0.84
N GLU A 86 8.15 -2.87 0.22
CA GLU A 86 9.05 -3.89 0.77
C GLU A 86 8.29 -5.14 1.22
N VAL A 87 8.99 -6.29 1.18
CA VAL A 87 8.41 -7.61 1.44
C VAL A 87 9.27 -8.37 2.45
N TYR A 88 8.63 -9.01 3.44
CA TYR A 88 9.31 -9.76 4.49
C TYR A 88 8.73 -11.16 4.69
N PRO A 89 9.50 -12.15 5.17
CA PRO A 89 9.08 -13.56 5.18
C PRO A 89 7.80 -13.83 5.99
N SER A 90 7.60 -13.12 7.10
CA SER A 90 6.51 -13.37 8.04
C SER A 90 5.81 -12.10 8.50
N ALA A 91 4.61 -12.26 9.06
CA ALA A 91 3.86 -11.17 9.69
C ALA A 91 4.65 -10.49 10.84
N ALA A 92 5.35 -11.28 11.65
CA ALA A 92 6.12 -10.78 12.78
C ALA A 92 7.31 -9.93 12.30
N GLU A 93 8.05 -10.42 11.31
CA GLU A 93 9.17 -9.66 10.70
C GLU A 93 8.67 -8.41 9.98
N THR A 94 7.55 -8.49 9.24
CA THR A 94 6.94 -7.33 8.58
C THR A 94 6.62 -6.24 9.59
N ALA A 95 6.02 -6.60 10.73
CA ALA A 95 5.70 -5.64 11.78
C ALA A 95 6.98 -5.04 12.40
N ALA A 96 7.97 -5.87 12.73
CA ALA A 96 9.24 -5.43 13.31
C ALA A 96 9.97 -4.43 12.40
N GLU A 97 10.06 -4.74 11.10
CA GLU A 97 10.73 -3.86 10.13
C GLU A 97 9.93 -2.59 9.83
N ALA A 98 8.60 -2.64 9.87
CA ALA A 98 7.76 -1.45 9.81
C ALA A 98 7.97 -0.52 11.02
N PHE A 99 8.06 -1.07 12.24
CA PHE A 99 8.39 -0.27 13.43
C PHE A 99 9.77 0.36 13.32
N LYS A 100 10.78 -0.43 12.93
CA LYS A 100 12.15 0.05 12.72
C LYS A 100 12.21 1.18 11.68
N LEU A 101 11.50 1.04 10.55
CA LEU A 101 11.40 2.12 9.56
C LEU A 101 10.74 3.37 10.15
N ALA A 102 9.64 3.20 10.88
CA ALA A 102 8.96 4.31 11.54
C ALA A 102 9.87 5.03 12.55
N GLU A 103 10.65 4.30 13.35
CA GLU A 103 11.65 4.87 14.28
C GLU A 103 12.74 5.64 13.54
N GLN A 104 13.27 5.09 12.44
CA GLN A 104 14.26 5.76 11.60
C GLN A 104 13.72 7.07 11.03
N LEU A 105 12.48 7.06 10.52
CA LEU A 105 11.82 8.24 9.98
C LEU A 105 11.53 9.27 11.08
N ALA A 106 11.10 8.83 12.27
CA ALA A 106 10.87 9.71 13.42
C ALA A 106 12.18 10.38 13.90
N ALA A 107 13.29 9.64 13.91
CA ALA A 107 14.61 10.15 14.30
C ALA A 107 15.14 11.27 13.39
N ARG A 108 14.57 11.45 12.19
CA ARG A 108 14.91 12.55 11.28
C ARG A 108 14.46 13.92 11.80
N LYS A 109 13.50 13.97 12.72
CA LYS A 109 12.98 15.20 13.35
C LYS A 109 12.60 16.30 12.33
N TRP A 110 12.01 15.91 11.21
CA TRP A 110 11.49 16.86 10.23
C TRP A 110 10.35 17.68 10.81
N ASP A 111 10.18 18.90 10.31
CA ASP A 111 8.95 19.65 10.54
C ASP A 111 7.76 18.89 9.97
N SER A 112 6.77 18.63 10.83
CA SER A 112 5.64 17.77 10.48
C SER A 112 4.68 18.43 9.50
N GLY A 113 4.59 19.77 9.51
CA GLY A 113 3.80 20.57 8.59
C GLY A 113 4.41 20.62 7.20
N VAL A 114 5.74 20.80 7.11
CA VAL A 114 6.48 20.72 5.84
C VAL A 114 6.35 19.33 5.23
N TYR A 115 6.55 18.25 6.01
CA TYR A 115 6.36 16.89 5.52
C TYR A 115 4.95 16.67 4.98
N ALA A 116 3.93 17.13 5.71
CA ALA A 116 2.54 17.02 5.27
C ALA A 116 2.28 17.79 3.97
N SER A 117 2.82 19.00 3.83
CA SER A 117 2.69 19.80 2.60
C SER A 117 3.36 19.14 1.39
N VAL A 118 4.56 18.59 1.56
CA VAL A 118 5.25 17.84 0.49
C VAL A 118 4.46 16.59 0.12
N ARG A 119 3.96 15.84 1.10
CA ARG A 119 3.13 14.64 0.88
C ARG A 119 1.86 14.93 0.09
N MET A 120 1.23 16.09 0.27
CA MET A 120 0.04 16.50 -0.49
C MET A 120 0.34 16.93 -1.94
N SER A 121 1.61 17.13 -2.28
CA SER A 121 2.05 17.53 -3.62
C SER A 121 2.47 16.34 -4.49
N MET A 122 2.44 15.13 -3.93
CA MET A 122 2.71 13.86 -4.61
C MET A 122 1.40 13.25 -5.09
#